data_AF-A0A2E5JEJ3-F1
#
_entry.id   AF-A0A2E5JEJ3-F1
#
_cell.length_a   1.000
_cell.length_b   1.000
_cell.length_c   1.000
_cell.angle_alpha   90.00
_cell.angle_beta   90.00
_cell.angle_gamma   90.00
#
_symmetry.space_group_name_H-M   'P 1'
#
loop_
_entity.id
_entity.type
_entity.pdbx_description
1 polymer ?
#
loop_
_entity_poly.entity_id
_entity_poly.type
_entity_poly.pdbx_seq_one_letter_code
_entity_poly.pdbx_strand_id
1 'polypeptide(L)'
;MKQKIVLAGATGFIGRWIIEKFQDDFDIIALSRKKVKSNPNTNIEWRTVDMYSMSSTEKALEGADIAIYLVHSMQPSTRLNQGTFEDTDLLLADNFSRAAEKNKLKQIIYLGGILPKDKYQISNHLLSRFEVEKTLGSRVTPLTAIRAGIIIGPGGSSFKIVTNLVKNLPVMGCPKWTKSKNQPIDVFDVLSLFQQCMGNSATYNKNIEIGGKEVMTYMDLLQMTSKTMDKRRWIFSIPFFTVGLSKWWVSIFGGANINFVSPLVESLKHQMTPSDQYSDLYKIEYTPIKTSIARALNHQPPPLPSFHQMRAEKNAVRSVQRIYNPKKHNAQWVAKYYPIWLSKRFAGLINPKFDGSFLRFYLLGIMLLELRLIEDRSTPNRQLFYITGGVLTKRKDLGWLEFRSILKNEYVIAAIHEYVPKLPWTIYRFTQAKLHLYVMKKFERALQRFN
;
A
#
# COMPACT_ATOMS: atom_id res chain seq x y z
N MET A 1 0.71 20.68 26.07
CA MET A 1 1.32 20.44 24.74
C MET A 1 0.28 19.78 23.87
N LYS A 2 0.20 20.17 22.59
CA LYS A 2 -0.68 19.49 21.62
C LYS A 2 -0.21 18.04 21.46
N GLN A 3 -1.12 17.12 21.18
CA GLN A 3 -0.73 15.76 20.81
C GLN A 3 0.01 15.79 19.46
N LYS A 4 1.03 14.95 19.31
CA LYS A 4 1.81 14.89 18.08
C LYS A 4 1.33 13.75 17.20
N ILE A 5 0.92 14.07 15.97
CA ILE A 5 0.44 13.09 15.00
C ILE A 5 1.48 12.89 13.89
N VAL A 6 1.72 11.63 13.49
CA VAL A 6 2.54 11.29 12.33
C VAL A 6 1.69 10.75 11.19
N LEU A 7 1.80 11.37 10.02
CA LEU A 7 0.91 11.13 8.89
C LEU A 7 1.65 10.47 7.73
N ALA A 8 1.46 9.15 7.58
CA ALA A 8 1.90 8.39 6.42
C ALA A 8 0.89 8.54 5.28
N GLY A 9 1.34 9.06 4.13
CA GLY A 9 0.46 9.43 3.02
C GLY A 9 0.03 10.90 3.01
N ALA A 10 0.80 11.76 3.68
CA ALA A 10 0.57 13.21 3.75
C ALA A 10 0.45 13.92 2.39
N THR A 11 1.13 13.41 1.36
CA THR A 11 1.07 13.99 0.01
C THR A 11 -0.21 13.60 -0.77
N GLY A 12 -1.00 12.68 -0.25
CA GLY A 12 -2.21 12.14 -0.89
C GLY A 12 -3.44 13.01 -0.66
N PHE A 13 -4.56 12.63 -1.31
CA PHE A 13 -5.84 13.33 -1.22
C PHE A 13 -6.29 13.56 0.23
N ILE A 14 -6.48 12.49 1.00
CA ILE A 14 -6.95 12.59 2.40
C ILE A 14 -5.90 13.26 3.28
N GLY A 15 -4.61 12.94 3.10
CA GLY A 15 -3.54 13.49 3.92
C GLY A 15 -3.42 15.01 3.86
N ARG A 16 -3.62 15.61 2.68
CA ARG A 16 -3.64 17.08 2.50
C ARG A 16 -4.76 17.73 3.30
N TRP A 17 -5.94 17.11 3.31
CA TRP A 17 -7.09 17.62 4.07
C TRP A 17 -6.96 17.38 5.58
N ILE A 18 -6.30 16.31 6.02
CA ILE A 18 -5.94 16.10 7.43
C ILE A 18 -5.00 17.21 7.90
N ILE A 19 -3.95 17.53 7.13
CA ILE A 19 -3.04 18.62 7.45
C ILE A 19 -3.81 19.94 7.54
N GLU A 20 -4.59 20.28 6.51
CA GLU A 20 -5.33 21.53 6.45
C GLU A 20 -6.28 21.70 7.64
N LYS A 21 -7.03 20.65 7.98
CA LYS A 21 -8.07 20.72 9.02
C LYS A 21 -7.52 20.68 10.45
N PHE A 22 -6.40 19.99 10.67
CA PHE A 22 -5.94 19.65 12.03
C PHE A 22 -4.62 20.31 12.44
N GLN A 23 -4.00 21.11 11.58
CA GLN A 23 -2.74 21.83 11.87
C GLN A 23 -2.80 22.72 13.12
N ASP A 24 -3.98 23.24 13.47
CA ASP A 24 -4.17 24.10 14.64
C ASP A 24 -4.48 23.30 15.92
N ASP A 25 -4.91 22.05 15.79
CA ASP A 25 -5.27 21.18 16.91
C ASP A 25 -4.11 20.27 17.33
N PHE A 26 -3.24 19.90 16.39
CA PHE A 26 -2.17 18.91 16.60
C PHE A 26 -0.81 19.39 16.07
N ASP A 27 0.27 18.89 16.68
CA ASP A 27 1.60 19.01 16.09
C ASP A 27 1.75 17.92 15.02
N ILE A 28 1.91 18.30 13.75
CA ILE A 28 1.87 17.34 12.62
C ILE A 28 3.26 17.05 12.07
N ILE A 29 3.64 15.76 12.11
CA ILE A 29 4.75 15.20 11.36
C ILE A 29 4.22 14.59 10.06
N ALA A 30 4.40 15.28 8.94
CA ALA A 30 4.03 14.82 7.61
C ALA A 30 5.15 13.97 6.99
N LEU A 31 4.83 12.75 6.57
CA LEU A 31 5.80 11.85 5.95
C LEU A 31 5.78 11.94 4.42
N SER A 32 6.95 12.08 3.82
CA SER A 32 7.15 12.08 2.37
C SER A 32 8.27 11.15 1.93
N ARG A 33 8.19 10.63 0.70
CA ARG A 33 9.30 9.89 0.07
C ARG A 33 10.44 10.80 -0.39
N LYS A 34 10.15 12.10 -0.58
CA LYS A 34 11.08 13.09 -1.11
C LYS A 34 11.35 14.15 -0.06
N LYS A 35 12.59 14.64 -0.03
CA LYS A 35 12.97 15.79 0.80
C LYS A 35 12.21 17.04 0.34
N VAL A 36 11.57 17.73 1.27
CA VAL A 36 10.92 19.03 1.02
C VAL A 36 11.98 20.08 0.71
N LYS A 37 11.76 20.85 -0.35
CA LYS A 37 12.61 21.98 -0.77
C LYS A 37 12.12 23.29 -0.18
N SER A 38 10.81 23.53 -0.24
CA SER A 38 10.15 24.68 0.36
C SER A 38 8.75 24.28 0.78
N ASN A 39 8.38 24.66 2.01
CA ASN A 39 7.12 24.32 2.65
C ASN A 39 6.27 25.60 2.79
N PRO A 40 5.08 25.67 2.16
CA PRO A 40 4.20 26.83 2.32
C PRO A 40 3.64 26.95 3.75
N ASN A 41 3.67 25.88 4.54
CA ASN A 41 3.13 25.85 5.89
C ASN A 41 4.22 25.49 6.92
N THR A 42 4.78 26.49 7.58
CA THR A 42 5.88 26.33 8.54
C THR A 42 5.51 25.56 9.80
N ASN A 43 4.22 25.39 10.10
CA ASN A 43 3.75 24.68 11.29
C ASN A 43 3.82 23.16 11.14
N ILE A 44 4.13 22.65 9.93
CA ILE A 44 4.18 21.23 9.63
C ILE A 44 5.63 20.76 9.55
N GLU A 45 5.97 19.77 10.38
CA GLU A 45 7.26 19.08 10.32
C GLU A 45 7.22 18.05 9.19
N TRP A 46 8.10 18.17 8.20
CA TRP A 46 8.21 17.16 7.13
C TRP A 46 9.40 16.24 7.33
N ARG A 47 9.15 14.93 7.41
CA ARG A 47 10.20 13.91 7.49
C ARG A 47 10.25 13.07 6.21
N THR A 48 11.45 12.90 5.69
CA THR A 48 11.68 11.98 4.57
C THR A 48 11.74 10.55 5.08
N VAL A 49 10.98 9.64 4.47
CA VAL A 49 10.93 8.24 4.86
C VAL A 49 10.95 7.32 3.64
N ASP A 50 11.78 6.27 3.73
CA ASP A 50 11.61 5.06 2.93
C ASP A 50 10.92 4.00 3.78
N MET A 51 9.61 3.79 3.59
CA MET A 51 8.83 2.84 4.39
C MET A 51 9.20 1.38 4.15
N TYR A 52 10.00 1.06 3.13
CA TYR A 52 10.57 -0.27 2.99
C TYR A 52 11.75 -0.49 3.94
N SER A 53 12.42 0.58 4.35
CA SER A 53 13.46 0.56 5.37
C SER A 53 12.86 0.67 6.76
N MET A 54 12.98 -0.41 7.53
CA MET A 54 12.52 -0.47 8.91
C MET A 54 13.13 0.68 9.74
N SER A 55 14.45 0.87 9.70
CA SER A 55 15.12 1.93 10.45
C SER A 55 14.74 3.34 9.99
N SER A 56 14.45 3.54 8.70
CA SER A 56 13.93 4.84 8.24
C SER A 56 12.54 5.09 8.79
N THR A 57 11.70 4.06 8.87
CA THR A 57 10.33 4.15 9.39
C THR A 57 10.34 4.42 10.90
N GLU A 58 11.19 3.72 11.66
CA GLU A 58 11.40 3.96 13.09
C GLU A 58 11.73 5.43 13.38
N LYS A 59 12.77 5.96 12.71
CA LYS A 59 13.19 7.37 12.86
C LYS A 59 12.09 8.35 12.47
N ALA A 60 11.33 8.04 11.44
CA ALA A 60 10.25 8.91 10.99
C ALA A 60 9.13 9.04 12.03
N LEU A 61 8.90 8.01 12.85
CA LEU A 61 7.85 7.96 13.87
C LEU A 61 8.28 8.48 15.25
N GLU A 62 9.57 8.81 15.44
CA GLU A 62 10.11 9.25 16.74
C GLU A 62 9.37 10.49 17.29
N GLY A 63 8.93 10.39 18.55
CA GLY A 63 8.27 11.47 19.29
C GLY A 63 6.79 11.70 18.94
N ALA A 64 6.18 10.86 18.10
CA ALA A 64 4.74 10.93 17.81
C ALA A 64 3.90 10.17 18.85
N ASP A 65 2.70 10.66 19.15
CA ASP A 65 1.71 9.98 20.00
C ASP A 65 0.79 9.07 19.19
N ILE A 66 0.31 9.57 18.04
CA ILE A 66 -0.70 8.92 17.20
C ILE A 66 -0.17 8.83 15.77
N ALA A 67 -0.34 7.68 15.14
CA ALA A 67 -0.04 7.51 13.72
C ALA A 67 -1.32 7.45 12.87
N ILE A 68 -1.31 8.12 11.73
CA ILE A 68 -2.33 7.96 10.69
C ILE A 68 -1.68 7.31 9.47
N TYR A 69 -2.23 6.16 9.06
CA TYR A 69 -1.73 5.38 7.93
C TYR A 69 -2.69 5.43 6.73
N LEU A 70 -2.28 6.13 5.66
CA LEU A 70 -3.05 6.30 4.41
C LEU A 70 -2.34 5.73 3.18
N VAL A 71 -1.29 4.92 3.40
CA VAL A 71 -0.41 4.47 2.33
C VAL A 71 -1.05 3.33 1.56
N HIS A 72 -0.93 3.38 0.23
CA HIS A 72 -1.36 2.33 -0.68
C HIS A 72 -0.40 2.23 -1.88
N SER A 73 0.16 1.05 -2.11
CA SER A 73 1.30 0.81 -3.00
C SER A 73 0.91 0.45 -4.44
N MET A 74 -0.14 1.07 -4.98
CA MET A 74 -0.60 0.79 -6.35
C MET A 74 0.32 1.35 -7.45
N GLN A 75 1.26 2.24 -7.09
CA GLN A 75 2.22 2.81 -8.03
C GLN A 75 3.62 2.24 -7.76
N PRO A 76 4.35 1.79 -8.81
CA PRO A 76 5.72 1.32 -8.66
C PRO A 76 6.64 2.37 -8.03
N SER A 77 7.52 1.93 -7.13
CA SER A 77 8.51 2.78 -6.45
C SER A 77 9.89 2.78 -7.13
N THR A 78 10.17 1.80 -7.99
CA THR A 78 11.45 1.59 -8.69
C THR A 78 11.22 1.30 -10.18
N ARG A 79 12.29 1.32 -11.00
CA ARG A 79 12.18 1.05 -12.45
C ARG A 79 11.71 -0.37 -12.75
N LEU A 80 12.13 -1.33 -11.94
CA LEU A 80 11.58 -2.69 -11.94
C LEU A 80 11.10 -3.00 -10.52
N ASN A 81 9.80 -3.21 -10.40
CA ASN A 81 9.18 -3.77 -9.21
C ASN A 81 8.64 -5.16 -9.58
N GLN A 82 9.28 -6.21 -9.05
CA GLN A 82 8.86 -7.60 -9.18
C GLN A 82 8.12 -8.00 -7.91
N GLY A 83 6.98 -7.38 -7.64
CA GLY A 83 6.13 -7.68 -6.51
C GLY A 83 4.71 -7.26 -6.81
N THR A 84 3.75 -7.92 -6.18
CA THR A 84 2.35 -7.51 -6.23
C THR A 84 2.15 -6.31 -5.31
N PHE A 85 1.11 -5.49 -5.53
CA PHE A 85 0.86 -4.33 -4.66
C PHE A 85 0.45 -4.80 -3.26
N GLU A 86 -0.21 -5.96 -3.18
CA GLU A 86 -0.63 -6.68 -1.99
C GLU A 86 0.56 -7.05 -1.11
N ASP A 87 1.60 -7.66 -1.69
CA ASP A 87 2.83 -8.02 -0.97
C ASP A 87 3.60 -6.79 -0.49
N THR A 88 3.58 -5.74 -1.32
CA THR A 88 4.26 -4.49 -1.00
C THR A 88 3.56 -3.79 0.16
N ASP A 89 2.24 -3.62 0.10
CA ASP A 89 1.45 -2.98 1.16
C ASP A 89 1.58 -3.72 2.49
N LEU A 90 1.57 -5.05 2.45
CA LEU A 90 1.76 -5.87 3.63
C LEU A 90 3.14 -5.64 4.29
N LEU A 91 4.19 -5.54 3.49
CA LEU A 91 5.54 -5.25 3.97
C LEU A 91 5.64 -3.84 4.60
N LEU A 92 5.06 -2.83 3.95
CA LEU A 92 5.05 -1.46 4.47
C LEU A 92 4.26 -1.37 5.78
N ALA A 93 3.10 -2.02 5.85
CA ALA A 93 2.26 -2.06 7.04
C ALA A 93 2.97 -2.74 8.22
N ASP A 94 3.70 -3.85 8.01
CA ASP A 94 4.45 -4.50 9.08
C ASP A 94 5.63 -3.65 9.55
N ASN A 95 6.37 -2.99 8.64
CA ASN A 95 7.40 -2.02 9.02
C ASN A 95 6.82 -0.89 9.90
N PHE A 96 5.68 -0.35 9.48
CA PHE A 96 5.02 0.73 10.19
C PHE A 96 4.50 0.30 11.57
N SER A 97 3.86 -0.87 11.66
CA SER A 97 3.35 -1.43 12.92
C SER A 97 4.49 -1.69 13.91
N ARG A 98 5.61 -2.28 13.45
CA ARG A 98 6.81 -2.48 14.30
C ARG A 98 7.41 -1.15 14.76
N ALA A 99 7.46 -0.16 13.87
CA ALA A 99 8.02 1.15 14.19
C ALA A 99 7.14 1.90 15.19
N ALA A 100 5.82 1.75 15.09
CA ALA A 100 4.86 2.27 16.05
C ALA A 100 5.03 1.64 17.45
N GLU A 101 5.19 0.31 17.50
CA GLU A 101 5.45 -0.42 18.75
C GLU A 101 6.78 0.03 19.40
N LYS A 102 7.87 0.12 18.61
CA LYS A 102 9.17 0.56 19.11
C LYS A 102 9.16 1.99 19.66
N ASN A 103 8.43 2.89 18.99
CA ASN A 103 8.26 4.28 19.42
C ASN A 103 7.14 4.46 20.46
N LYS A 104 6.50 3.37 20.91
CA LYS A 104 5.45 3.37 21.95
C LYS A 104 4.28 4.30 21.60
N LEU A 105 3.87 4.32 20.33
CA LEU A 105 2.69 5.08 19.91
C LEU A 105 1.45 4.57 20.65
N LYS A 106 0.55 5.51 20.99
CA LYS A 106 -0.70 5.25 21.71
C LYS A 106 -1.79 4.67 20.80
N GLN A 107 -1.73 4.98 19.51
CA GLN A 107 -2.76 4.58 18.54
C GLN A 107 -2.21 4.62 17.10
N ILE A 108 -2.64 3.66 16.29
CA ILE A 108 -2.61 3.75 14.82
C ILE A 108 -4.05 3.92 14.34
N ILE A 109 -4.30 4.89 13.47
CA ILE A 109 -5.56 5.04 12.73
C ILE A 109 -5.30 4.69 11.27
N TYR A 110 -6.05 3.73 10.76
CA TYR A 110 -5.95 3.26 9.38
C TYR A 110 -7.23 3.57 8.61
N LEU A 111 -7.12 4.23 7.47
CA LEU A 111 -8.22 4.35 6.52
C LEU A 111 -8.18 3.17 5.55
N GLY A 112 -9.04 2.18 5.80
CA GLY A 112 -9.28 0.96 5.03
C GLY A 112 -10.45 1.06 4.03
N GLY A 113 -10.88 -0.08 3.50
CA GLY A 113 -12.08 -0.19 2.67
C GLY A 113 -13.12 -1.07 3.36
N ILE A 114 -14.41 -0.82 3.11
CA ILE A 114 -15.50 -1.70 3.60
C ILE A 114 -15.25 -3.12 3.10
N LEU A 115 -15.44 -4.12 3.97
CA LEU A 115 -15.35 -5.51 3.54
C LEU A 115 -16.65 -5.93 2.86
N PRO A 116 -16.60 -6.66 1.74
CA PRO A 116 -17.79 -7.08 1.05
C PRO A 116 -18.60 -8.04 1.94
N LYS A 117 -19.91 -7.83 1.98
CA LYS A 117 -20.88 -8.67 2.72
C LYS A 117 -21.61 -9.66 1.82
N ASP A 118 -21.31 -9.62 0.53
CA ASP A 118 -21.88 -10.49 -0.48
C ASP A 118 -21.16 -11.86 -0.56
N LYS A 119 -21.72 -12.77 -1.36
CA LYS A 119 -21.16 -14.12 -1.57
C LYS A 119 -20.02 -14.15 -2.60
N TYR A 120 -19.64 -13.01 -3.19
CA TYR A 120 -18.58 -13.02 -4.19
C TYR A 120 -17.21 -13.18 -3.53
N GLN A 121 -16.30 -13.83 -4.25
CA GLN A 121 -14.90 -13.82 -3.86
C GLN A 121 -14.39 -12.38 -3.77
N ILE A 122 -13.89 -12.02 -2.58
CA ILE A 122 -13.28 -10.73 -2.29
C ILE A 122 -12.21 -10.41 -3.34
N SER A 123 -12.27 -9.21 -3.91
CA SER A 123 -11.22 -8.74 -4.84
C SER A 123 -9.85 -8.67 -4.15
N ASN A 124 -8.77 -8.88 -4.90
CA ASN A 124 -7.40 -8.79 -4.37
C ASN A 124 -7.12 -7.42 -3.73
N HIS A 125 -7.70 -6.35 -4.27
CA HIS A 125 -7.63 -5.02 -3.69
C HIS A 125 -8.19 -4.98 -2.27
N LEU A 126 -9.43 -5.43 -2.07
CA LEU A 126 -10.08 -5.45 -0.77
C LEU A 126 -9.40 -6.41 0.21
N LEU A 127 -8.92 -7.56 -0.29
CA LEU A 127 -8.14 -8.50 0.51
C LEU A 127 -6.83 -7.88 1.02
N SER A 128 -6.08 -7.21 0.15
CA SER A 128 -4.86 -6.47 0.54
C SER A 128 -5.16 -5.41 1.60
N ARG A 129 -6.24 -4.65 1.43
CA ARG A 129 -6.67 -3.62 2.41
C ARG A 129 -6.98 -4.22 3.77
N PHE A 130 -7.56 -5.43 3.79
CA PHE A 130 -7.82 -6.19 5.01
C PHE A 130 -6.55 -6.78 5.64
N GLU A 131 -5.62 -7.30 4.83
CA GLU A 131 -4.32 -7.79 5.32
C GLU A 131 -3.51 -6.66 5.96
N VAL A 132 -3.53 -5.46 5.38
CA VAL A 132 -2.92 -4.25 5.97
C VAL A 132 -3.56 -3.93 7.31
N GLU A 133 -4.89 -3.93 7.42
CA GLU A 133 -5.61 -3.72 8.67
C GLU A 133 -5.13 -4.70 9.75
N LYS A 134 -5.14 -6.00 9.43
CA LYS A 134 -4.70 -7.05 10.36
C LYS A 134 -3.25 -6.89 10.76
N THR A 135 -2.40 -6.47 9.84
CA THR A 135 -0.97 -6.30 10.09
C THR A 135 -0.69 -5.10 10.98
N LEU A 136 -1.33 -3.95 10.71
CA LEU A 136 -1.20 -2.76 11.54
C LEU A 136 -1.63 -3.03 12.99
N GLY A 137 -2.73 -3.79 13.18
CA GLY A 137 -3.27 -4.16 14.48
C GLY A 137 -2.73 -5.48 15.06
N SER A 138 -1.61 -6.00 14.56
CA SER A 138 -1.05 -7.28 15.01
C SER A 138 -0.13 -7.18 16.24
N ARG A 139 0.08 -5.96 16.75
CA ARG A 139 1.08 -5.62 17.78
C ARG A 139 0.44 -4.88 18.96
N VAL A 140 1.27 -4.46 19.92
CA VAL A 140 0.81 -3.81 21.15
C VAL A 140 0.11 -2.47 20.89
N THR A 141 0.53 -1.70 19.89
CA THR A 141 -0.11 -0.42 19.56
C THR A 141 -1.54 -0.64 19.06
N PRO A 142 -2.56 -0.10 19.74
CA PRO A 142 -3.96 -0.27 19.34
C PRO A 142 -4.25 0.30 17.95
N LEU A 143 -5.10 -0.40 17.20
CA LEU A 143 -5.54 0.02 15.86
C LEU A 143 -6.99 0.50 15.88
N THR A 144 -7.25 1.70 15.36
CA THR A 144 -8.59 2.11 14.93
C THR A 144 -8.65 2.03 13.41
N ALA A 145 -9.43 1.10 12.88
CA ALA A 145 -9.63 0.94 11.45
C ALA A 145 -10.91 1.67 11.03
N ILE A 146 -10.79 2.71 10.20
CA ILE A 146 -11.91 3.38 9.55
C ILE A 146 -12.07 2.77 8.17
N ARG A 147 -13.21 2.14 7.89
CA ARG A 147 -13.51 1.52 6.60
C ARG A 147 -14.54 2.36 5.86
N ALA A 148 -14.12 2.97 4.77
CA ALA A 148 -15.01 3.77 3.93
C ALA A 148 -15.23 3.12 2.56
N GLY A 149 -16.36 3.46 1.94
CA GLY A 149 -16.60 3.20 0.53
C GLY A 149 -15.86 4.21 -0.36
N ILE A 150 -16.56 4.77 -1.34
CA ILE A 150 -16.01 5.83 -2.19
C ILE A 150 -15.99 7.14 -1.39
N ILE A 151 -14.81 7.74 -1.21
CA ILE A 151 -14.69 9.07 -0.63
C ILE A 151 -14.67 10.11 -1.76
N ILE A 152 -15.58 11.07 -1.70
CA ILE A 152 -15.75 12.15 -2.67
C ILE A 152 -15.26 13.46 -2.05
N GLY A 153 -14.39 14.16 -2.76
CA GLY A 153 -13.91 15.46 -2.35
C GLY A 153 -12.84 16.00 -3.30
N PRO A 154 -12.44 17.27 -3.12
CA PRO A 154 -11.52 17.92 -4.05
C PRO A 154 -10.14 17.26 -4.02
N GLY A 155 -9.66 16.81 -5.18
CA GLY A 155 -8.40 16.08 -5.31
C GLY A 155 -8.50 14.56 -5.19
N GLY A 156 -9.69 13.99 -5.01
CA GLY A 156 -9.90 12.54 -4.92
C GLY A 156 -9.68 11.81 -6.25
N SER A 157 -8.80 10.79 -6.25
CA SER A 157 -8.45 10.03 -7.46
C SER A 157 -9.61 9.21 -8.02
N SER A 158 -10.40 8.56 -7.16
CA SER A 158 -11.55 7.74 -7.58
C SER A 158 -12.64 8.61 -8.20
N PHE A 159 -12.95 9.75 -7.59
CA PHE A 159 -13.91 10.70 -8.15
C PHE A 159 -13.39 11.35 -9.44
N LYS A 160 -12.08 11.61 -9.56
CA LYS A 160 -11.47 12.08 -10.81
C LYS A 160 -11.70 11.12 -11.98
N ILE A 161 -11.69 9.81 -11.75
CA ILE A 161 -12.04 8.81 -12.78
C ILE A 161 -13.51 8.99 -13.21
N VAL A 162 -14.44 9.12 -12.26
CA VAL A 162 -15.87 9.36 -12.53
C VAL A 162 -16.06 10.62 -13.37
N THR A 163 -15.44 11.74 -12.97
CA THR A 163 -15.53 13.01 -13.69
C THR A 163 -14.93 12.92 -15.09
N ASN A 164 -13.81 12.19 -15.25
CA ASN A 164 -13.18 12.00 -16.55
C ASN A 164 -14.04 11.14 -17.49
N LEU A 165 -14.67 10.07 -17.00
CA LEU A 165 -15.62 9.28 -17.77
C LEU A 165 -16.80 10.16 -18.23
N VAL A 166 -17.40 10.94 -17.32
CA VAL A 166 -18.47 11.88 -17.65
C VAL A 166 -18.01 12.97 -18.62
N LYS A 167 -16.77 13.45 -18.52
CA LYS A 167 -16.23 14.44 -19.45
C LYS A 167 -16.06 13.87 -20.85
N ASN A 168 -15.54 12.65 -20.96
CA ASN A 168 -15.01 12.11 -22.21
C ASN A 168 -15.96 11.17 -22.96
N LEU A 169 -16.96 10.57 -22.29
CA LEU A 169 -17.85 9.56 -22.89
C LEU A 169 -19.30 10.05 -22.99
N PRO A 170 -19.81 10.39 -24.19
CA PRO A 170 -21.20 10.78 -24.37
C PRO A 170 -22.19 9.61 -24.18
N VAL A 171 -21.73 8.39 -24.45
CA VAL A 171 -22.49 7.14 -24.32
C VAL A 171 -21.69 6.16 -23.46
N MET A 172 -22.33 5.57 -22.45
CA MET A 172 -21.71 4.64 -21.50
C MET A 172 -22.56 3.37 -21.34
N GLY A 173 -22.08 2.27 -21.92
CA GLY A 173 -22.59 0.93 -21.65
C GLY A 173 -21.98 0.38 -20.36
N CYS A 174 -22.69 0.52 -19.25
CA CYS A 174 -22.25 0.10 -17.93
C CYS A 174 -22.57 -1.39 -17.70
N PRO A 175 -21.59 -2.24 -17.36
CA PRO A 175 -21.87 -3.65 -17.09
C PRO A 175 -22.82 -3.84 -15.91
N LYS A 176 -23.61 -4.93 -15.86
CA LYS A 176 -24.58 -5.19 -14.76
C LYS A 176 -24.02 -4.99 -13.35
N TRP A 177 -22.77 -5.35 -13.09
CA TRP A 177 -22.12 -5.20 -11.79
C TRP A 177 -21.95 -3.73 -11.33
N THR A 178 -22.09 -2.75 -12.22
CA THR A 178 -22.15 -1.32 -11.83
C THR A 178 -23.40 -0.96 -11.03
N LYS A 179 -24.40 -1.87 -11.01
CA LYS A 179 -25.61 -1.78 -10.18
C LYS A 179 -25.39 -2.23 -8.74
N SER A 180 -24.19 -2.69 -8.38
CA SER A 180 -23.87 -3.01 -6.99
C SER A 180 -23.97 -1.77 -6.11
N LYS A 181 -24.70 -1.90 -4.99
CA LYS A 181 -24.97 -0.81 -4.07
C LYS A 181 -23.69 -0.40 -3.33
N ASN A 182 -23.48 0.90 -3.22
CA ASN A 182 -22.43 1.54 -2.45
C ASN A 182 -23.02 2.73 -1.69
N GLN A 183 -22.27 3.25 -0.72
CA GLN A 183 -22.68 4.40 0.07
C GLN A 183 -21.51 5.39 0.12
N PRO A 184 -21.34 6.20 -0.95
CA PRO A 184 -20.25 7.18 -1.02
C PRO A 184 -20.32 8.14 0.16
N ILE A 185 -19.19 8.76 0.51
CA ILE A 185 -19.10 9.68 1.64
C ILE A 185 -18.25 10.90 1.29
N ASP A 186 -18.59 12.05 1.86
CA ASP A 186 -17.80 13.26 1.74
C ASP A 186 -16.47 13.16 2.51
N VAL A 187 -15.41 13.74 1.95
CA VAL A 187 -14.10 13.81 2.63
C VAL A 187 -14.18 14.50 3.99
N PHE A 188 -14.98 15.56 4.14
CA PHE A 188 -15.07 16.32 5.39
C PHE A 188 -15.82 15.56 6.48
N ASP A 189 -16.76 14.70 6.10
CA ASP A 189 -17.44 13.77 7.01
C ASP A 189 -16.45 12.72 7.53
N VAL A 190 -15.60 12.17 6.63
CA VAL A 190 -14.51 11.26 7.03
C VAL A 190 -13.52 11.95 7.96
N LEU A 191 -13.16 13.22 7.71
CA LEU A 191 -12.31 13.97 8.62
C LEU A 191 -12.99 14.21 9.98
N SER A 192 -14.30 14.45 10.02
CA SER A 192 -15.04 14.54 11.30
C SER A 192 -14.87 13.25 12.12
N LEU A 193 -14.91 12.09 11.47
CA LEU A 193 -14.63 10.81 12.14
C LEU A 193 -13.18 10.72 12.63
N PHE A 194 -12.20 11.15 11.83
CA PHE A 194 -10.79 11.19 12.27
C PHE A 194 -10.62 11.99 13.56
N GLN A 195 -11.24 13.16 13.64
CA GLN A 195 -11.18 14.02 14.83
C GLN A 195 -11.73 13.33 16.08
N GLN A 196 -12.83 12.59 15.95
CA GLN A 196 -13.46 11.86 17.07
C GLN A 196 -12.69 10.59 17.47
N CYS A 197 -11.88 10.04 16.56
CA CYS A 197 -11.06 8.84 16.81
C CYS A 197 -9.68 9.16 17.39
N MET A 198 -9.06 10.29 17.03
CA MET A 198 -7.70 10.65 17.46
C MET A 198 -7.61 10.78 18.98
N GLY A 199 -6.84 9.88 19.60
CA GLY A 199 -6.63 9.87 21.05
C GLY A 199 -7.79 9.26 21.85
N ASN A 200 -8.87 8.81 21.19
CA ASN A 200 -10.05 8.27 21.86
C ASN A 200 -9.93 6.76 22.09
N SER A 201 -9.71 6.35 23.34
CA SER A 201 -9.56 4.95 23.73
C SER A 201 -10.79 4.08 23.46
N ALA A 202 -12.00 4.67 23.37
CA ALA A 202 -13.21 3.92 23.02
C ALA A 202 -13.15 3.33 21.60
N THR A 203 -12.35 3.93 20.72
CA THR A 203 -12.17 3.51 19.32
C THR A 203 -11.02 2.53 19.11
N TYR A 204 -10.27 2.20 20.16
CA TYR A 204 -9.12 1.30 20.07
C TYR A 204 -9.56 -0.13 19.74
N ASN A 205 -8.85 -0.75 18.79
CA ASN A 205 -9.13 -2.09 18.28
C ASN A 205 -10.53 -2.24 17.67
N LYS A 206 -11.12 -1.14 17.17
CA LYS A 206 -12.41 -1.11 16.48
C LYS A 206 -12.23 -0.95 14.98
N ASN A 207 -13.12 -1.59 14.22
CA ASN A 207 -13.23 -1.49 12.77
C ASN A 207 -14.53 -0.77 12.39
N ILE A 208 -14.50 0.55 12.49
CA ILE A 208 -15.64 1.44 12.25
C ILE A 208 -15.89 1.54 10.74
N GLU A 209 -17.08 1.16 10.28
CA GLU A 209 -17.49 1.34 8.88
C GLU A 209 -18.29 2.64 8.73
N ILE A 210 -17.96 3.43 7.71
CA ILE A 210 -18.62 4.72 7.47
C ILE A 210 -19.03 4.87 6.00
N GLY A 211 -20.24 5.37 5.79
CA GLY A 211 -20.80 5.74 4.50
C GLY A 211 -21.60 7.02 4.63
N GLY A 212 -21.82 7.75 3.53
CA GLY A 212 -22.59 8.99 3.54
C GLY A 212 -24.09 8.74 3.67
N LYS A 213 -24.90 9.76 3.41
CA LYS A 213 -26.36 9.71 3.66
C LYS A 213 -27.10 8.79 2.68
N GLU A 214 -26.71 8.79 1.41
CA GLU A 214 -27.43 8.09 0.34
C GLU A 214 -26.77 6.77 -0.08
N VAL A 215 -27.55 5.69 -0.12
CA VAL A 215 -27.17 4.43 -0.78
C VAL A 215 -27.49 4.53 -2.27
N MET A 216 -26.52 4.28 -3.13
CA MET A 216 -26.67 4.41 -4.59
C MET A 216 -25.79 3.40 -5.35
N THR A 217 -26.01 3.29 -6.65
CA THR A 217 -25.16 2.50 -7.54
C THR A 217 -24.07 3.36 -8.19
N TYR A 218 -23.07 2.73 -8.82
CA TYR A 218 -22.08 3.47 -9.61
C TYR A 218 -22.71 4.17 -10.81
N MET A 219 -23.78 3.58 -11.38
CA MET A 219 -24.55 4.22 -12.45
C MET A 219 -25.22 5.51 -11.96
N ASP A 220 -25.82 5.47 -10.76
CA ASP A 220 -26.44 6.66 -10.16
C ASP A 220 -25.40 7.76 -9.91
N LEU A 221 -24.21 7.39 -9.42
CA LEU A 221 -23.11 8.34 -9.23
C LEU A 221 -22.67 8.99 -10.55
N LEU A 222 -22.55 8.22 -11.63
CA LEU A 222 -22.24 8.74 -12.97
C LEU A 222 -23.33 9.69 -13.48
N GLN A 223 -24.61 9.33 -13.30
CA GLN A 223 -25.75 10.15 -13.71
C GLN A 223 -25.86 11.44 -12.88
N MET A 224 -25.65 11.38 -11.57
CA MET A 224 -25.67 12.55 -10.70
C MET A 224 -24.50 13.49 -11.04
N THR A 225 -23.32 12.93 -11.32
CA THR A 225 -22.15 13.69 -11.76
C THR A 225 -22.40 14.34 -13.12
N SER A 226 -23.01 13.64 -14.09
CA SER A 226 -23.32 14.22 -15.40
C SER A 226 -24.32 15.36 -15.32
N LYS A 227 -25.35 15.24 -14.47
CA LYS A 227 -26.29 16.33 -14.19
C LYS A 227 -25.59 17.53 -13.56
N THR A 228 -24.71 17.30 -12.60
CA THR A 228 -23.98 18.40 -11.90
C THR A 228 -22.97 19.10 -12.81
N MET A 229 -22.40 18.39 -13.79
CA MET A 229 -21.50 18.96 -14.80
C MET A 229 -22.22 19.56 -16.02
N ASP A 230 -23.57 19.59 -16.01
CA ASP A 230 -24.40 19.98 -17.16
C ASP A 230 -24.03 19.26 -18.47
N LYS A 231 -23.88 17.93 -18.39
CA LYS A 231 -23.58 17.05 -19.52
C LYS A 231 -24.71 16.06 -19.76
N ARG A 232 -25.24 16.07 -20.99
CA ARG A 232 -26.18 15.05 -21.48
C ARG A 232 -25.42 13.77 -21.81
N ARG A 233 -25.54 12.74 -20.97
CA ARG A 233 -24.87 11.44 -21.11
C ARG A 233 -25.88 10.30 -21.18
N TRP A 234 -25.71 9.42 -22.16
CA TRP A 234 -26.53 8.22 -22.32
C TRP A 234 -25.89 7.07 -21.54
N ILE A 235 -26.39 6.82 -20.33
CA ILE A 235 -25.84 5.82 -19.42
C ILE A 235 -26.85 4.69 -19.27
N PHE A 236 -26.50 3.49 -19.73
CA PHE A 236 -27.39 2.32 -19.71
C PHE A 236 -26.65 1.05 -19.29
N SER A 237 -27.39 0.05 -18.85
CA SER A 237 -26.80 -1.22 -18.40
C SER A 237 -26.74 -2.24 -19.54
N ILE A 238 -25.61 -2.94 -19.67
CA ILE A 238 -25.43 -4.02 -20.63
C ILE A 238 -25.26 -5.38 -19.92
N PRO A 239 -25.84 -6.47 -20.46
CA PRO A 239 -25.92 -7.76 -19.78
C PRO A 239 -24.56 -8.47 -19.65
N PHE A 240 -23.68 -8.32 -20.64
CA PHE A 240 -22.36 -8.93 -20.64
C PHE A 240 -21.31 -7.92 -21.06
N PHE A 241 -20.32 -7.74 -20.19
CA PHE A 241 -19.06 -7.08 -20.51
C PHE A 241 -17.99 -7.72 -19.64
N THR A 242 -16.89 -8.15 -20.25
CA THR A 242 -15.83 -8.78 -19.47
C THR A 242 -15.16 -7.73 -18.59
N VAL A 243 -14.87 -8.11 -17.34
CA VAL A 243 -14.13 -7.24 -16.41
C VAL A 243 -12.83 -6.75 -17.04
N GLY A 244 -12.16 -7.60 -17.83
CA GLY A 244 -10.96 -7.25 -18.60
C GLY A 244 -11.15 -6.05 -19.54
N LEU A 245 -12.22 -6.06 -20.34
CA LEU A 245 -12.51 -4.97 -21.27
C LEU A 245 -12.85 -3.67 -20.54
N SER A 246 -13.55 -3.75 -19.40
CA SER A 246 -13.85 -2.57 -18.58
C SER A 246 -12.59 -1.92 -18.02
N LYS A 247 -11.63 -2.71 -17.56
CA LYS A 247 -10.35 -2.18 -17.05
C LYS A 247 -9.65 -1.34 -18.12
N TRP A 248 -9.59 -1.85 -19.35
CA TRP A 248 -8.93 -1.16 -20.46
C TRP A 248 -9.63 0.15 -20.82
N TRP A 249 -10.95 0.11 -21.01
CA TRP A 249 -11.72 1.30 -21.36
C TRP A 249 -11.71 2.37 -20.27
N VAL A 250 -11.88 1.98 -18.99
CA VAL A 250 -11.82 2.92 -17.86
C VAL A 250 -10.41 3.51 -17.69
N SER A 251 -9.35 2.75 -17.97
CA SER A 251 -7.99 3.28 -17.95
C SER A 251 -7.78 4.38 -18.98
N ILE A 252 -8.26 4.19 -20.21
CA ILE A 252 -8.15 5.16 -21.29
C ILE A 252 -8.97 6.42 -21.00
N PHE A 253 -10.28 6.26 -20.79
CA PHE A 253 -11.19 7.42 -20.68
C PHE A 253 -11.22 8.04 -19.29
N GLY A 254 -10.88 7.27 -18.26
CA GLY A 254 -10.68 7.76 -16.90
C GLY A 254 -9.33 8.45 -16.70
N GLY A 255 -8.40 8.36 -17.67
CA GLY A 255 -7.10 9.03 -17.61
C GLY A 255 -6.21 8.54 -16.47
N ALA A 256 -6.27 7.25 -16.16
CA ALA A 256 -5.55 6.63 -15.04
C ALA A 256 -4.86 5.34 -15.49
N ASN A 257 -3.70 5.04 -14.89
CA ASN A 257 -2.91 3.86 -15.23
C ASN A 257 -3.71 2.56 -14.96
N ILE A 258 -3.61 1.58 -15.86
CA ILE A 258 -4.31 0.29 -15.74
C ILE A 258 -4.01 -0.44 -14.42
N ASN A 259 -2.80 -0.32 -13.88
CA ASN A 259 -2.42 -0.91 -12.60
C ASN A 259 -3.16 -0.28 -11.41
N PHE A 260 -3.59 0.98 -11.56
CA PHE A 260 -4.42 1.67 -10.57
C PHE A 260 -5.92 1.37 -10.78
N VAL A 261 -6.38 1.34 -12.03
CA VAL A 261 -7.79 1.14 -12.38
C VAL A 261 -8.22 -0.31 -12.18
N SER A 262 -7.39 -1.27 -12.54
CA SER A 262 -7.73 -2.69 -12.55
C SER A 262 -8.25 -3.20 -11.20
N PRO A 263 -7.55 -2.94 -10.07
CA PRO A 263 -8.01 -3.41 -8.77
C PRO A 263 -9.27 -2.69 -8.30
N LEU A 264 -9.46 -1.42 -8.68
CA LEU A 264 -10.68 -0.68 -8.37
C LEU A 264 -11.88 -1.27 -9.11
N VAL A 265 -11.77 -1.51 -10.42
CA VAL A 265 -12.84 -2.10 -11.25
C VAL A 265 -13.27 -3.48 -10.72
N GLU A 266 -12.31 -4.31 -10.31
CA GLU A 266 -12.61 -5.61 -9.69
C GLU A 266 -13.40 -5.49 -8.38
N SER A 267 -13.18 -4.42 -7.61
CA SER A 267 -13.90 -4.17 -6.36
C SER A 267 -15.33 -3.64 -6.58
N LEU A 268 -15.63 -3.04 -7.75
CA LEU A 268 -16.94 -2.44 -8.03
C LEU A 268 -18.09 -3.44 -8.06
N LYS A 269 -17.80 -4.74 -8.24
CA LYS A 269 -18.83 -5.80 -8.24
C LYS A 269 -19.45 -6.02 -6.86
N HIS A 270 -18.77 -5.61 -5.80
CA HIS A 270 -19.20 -5.89 -4.44
C HIS A 270 -20.20 -4.86 -3.92
N GLN A 271 -21.08 -5.30 -3.03
CA GLN A 271 -21.91 -4.40 -2.24
C GLN A 271 -21.08 -3.81 -1.09
N MET A 272 -20.97 -2.49 -1.06
CA MET A 272 -20.08 -1.72 -0.19
C MET A 272 -20.87 -0.73 0.67
N THR A 273 -21.82 -1.26 1.44
CA THR A 273 -22.61 -0.51 2.43
C THR A 273 -22.04 -0.75 3.83
N PRO A 274 -21.86 0.29 4.67
CA PRO A 274 -21.32 0.18 6.03
C PRO A 274 -22.21 -0.69 6.92
N SER A 275 -21.61 -1.19 8.00
CA SER A 275 -22.29 -1.84 9.12
C SER A 275 -22.56 -0.79 10.19
N ASP A 276 -23.68 -0.90 10.90
CA ASP A 276 -23.97 -0.02 12.03
C ASP A 276 -23.16 -0.38 13.29
N GLN A 277 -22.30 -1.40 13.19
CA GLN A 277 -21.39 -1.77 14.26
C GLN A 277 -20.46 -0.59 14.61
N TYR A 278 -20.56 -0.11 15.86
CA TYR A 278 -19.83 1.04 16.41
C TYR A 278 -20.30 2.42 15.94
N SER A 279 -21.48 2.54 15.34
CA SER A 279 -22.08 3.84 14.98
C SER A 279 -22.28 4.76 16.19
N ASP A 280 -22.55 4.19 17.38
CA ASP A 280 -22.71 4.93 18.63
C ASP A 280 -21.43 5.63 19.12
N LEU A 281 -20.26 5.30 18.57
CA LEU A 281 -18.97 5.89 18.96
C LEU A 281 -18.72 7.27 18.33
N TYR A 282 -19.54 7.68 17.36
CA TYR A 282 -19.34 8.94 16.65
C TYR A 282 -20.65 9.59 16.25
N LYS A 283 -20.62 10.91 16.02
CA LYS A 283 -21.75 11.68 15.51
C LYS A 283 -21.30 12.50 14.32
N ILE A 284 -21.95 12.31 13.18
CA ILE A 284 -21.62 12.99 11.93
C ILE A 284 -22.91 13.51 11.30
N GLU A 285 -22.91 14.79 10.97
CA GLU A 285 -23.91 15.39 10.10
C GLU A 285 -23.49 15.14 8.65
N TYR A 286 -24.04 14.08 8.06
CA TYR A 286 -23.62 13.65 6.73
C TYR A 286 -23.97 14.67 5.65
N THR A 287 -22.98 15.01 4.85
CA THR A 287 -23.13 15.86 3.68
C THR A 287 -23.91 15.10 2.59
N PRO A 288 -24.96 15.70 1.98
CA PRO A 288 -25.62 15.12 0.81
C PRO A 288 -24.66 14.95 -0.37
N ILE A 289 -24.73 13.82 -1.09
CA ILE A 289 -23.76 13.51 -2.16
C ILE A 289 -23.73 14.55 -3.28
N LYS A 290 -24.86 15.19 -3.60
CA LYS A 290 -24.90 16.28 -4.59
C LYS A 290 -23.96 17.43 -4.19
N THR A 291 -23.91 17.78 -2.91
CA THR A 291 -23.03 18.82 -2.37
C THR A 291 -21.56 18.36 -2.44
N SER A 292 -21.29 17.10 -2.11
CA SER A 292 -19.95 16.51 -2.23
C SER A 292 -19.41 16.54 -3.66
N ILE A 293 -20.24 16.17 -4.64
CA ILE A 293 -19.92 16.21 -6.08
C ILE A 293 -19.61 17.64 -6.52
N ALA A 294 -20.50 18.59 -6.20
CA ALA A 294 -20.32 20.00 -6.56
C ALA A 294 -19.02 20.57 -5.96
N ARG A 295 -18.76 20.29 -4.68
CA ARG A 295 -17.54 20.72 -4.00
C ARG A 295 -16.29 20.12 -4.64
N ALA A 296 -16.31 18.82 -4.94
CA ALA A 296 -15.20 18.11 -5.57
C ALA A 296 -14.91 18.60 -7.01
N LEU A 297 -15.90 19.12 -7.73
CA LEU A 297 -15.74 19.71 -9.07
C LEU A 297 -15.18 21.14 -9.02
N ASN A 298 -15.59 21.93 -8.03
CA ASN A 298 -15.36 23.38 -8.02
C ASN A 298 -14.17 23.82 -7.14
N HIS A 299 -13.67 22.97 -6.25
CA HIS A 299 -12.57 23.32 -5.35
C HIS A 299 -11.29 22.58 -5.70
N GLN A 300 -10.16 23.12 -5.27
CA GLN A 300 -8.86 22.48 -5.35
C GLN A 300 -8.45 21.92 -3.98
N PRO A 301 -7.69 20.81 -3.94
CA PRO A 301 -7.10 20.33 -2.69
C PRO A 301 -6.02 21.31 -2.15
N PRO A 302 -5.80 21.37 -0.82
CA PRO A 302 -4.81 22.25 -0.18
C PRO A 302 -3.41 22.05 -0.75
N PRO A 303 -2.63 23.08 -1.11
CA PRO A 303 -1.39 22.94 -1.88
C PRO A 303 -0.34 22.03 -1.20
N LEU A 304 0.50 21.39 -2.00
CA LEU A 304 1.64 20.60 -1.48
C LEU A 304 2.90 21.46 -1.39
N PRO A 305 3.84 21.13 -0.49
CA PRO A 305 5.17 21.71 -0.55
C PRO A 305 5.88 21.30 -1.84
N SER A 306 6.91 22.09 -2.19
CA SER A 306 7.81 21.71 -3.27
C SER A 306 8.82 20.68 -2.76
N PHE A 307 9.16 19.71 -3.60
CA PHE A 307 10.09 18.64 -3.25
C PHE A 307 11.34 18.69 -4.11
N HIS A 308 12.48 18.31 -3.55
CA HIS A 308 13.67 18.05 -4.35
C HIS A 308 13.37 16.91 -5.34
N GLN A 309 13.85 17.07 -6.58
CA GLN A 309 13.86 15.96 -7.51
C GLN A 309 14.85 14.91 -7.00
N MET A 310 14.35 13.70 -6.71
CA MET A 310 15.23 12.58 -6.49
C MET A 310 15.87 12.19 -7.82
N ARG A 311 17.20 12.18 -7.87
CA ARG A 311 17.92 11.37 -8.86
C ARG A 311 17.74 9.91 -8.45
N ALA A 312 16.58 9.33 -8.77
CA ALA A 312 16.41 7.88 -8.65
C ALA A 312 17.49 7.23 -9.51
N GLU A 313 18.27 6.31 -8.93
CA GLU A 313 19.19 5.55 -9.75
C GLU A 313 18.40 4.81 -10.82
N LYS A 314 18.74 5.07 -12.09
CA LYS A 314 17.94 4.65 -13.24
C LYS A 314 17.73 3.14 -13.30
N ASN A 315 18.45 2.33 -12.54
CA ASN A 315 18.43 0.86 -12.62
C ASN A 315 18.20 0.15 -11.28
N ALA A 316 17.66 0.83 -10.26
CA ALA A 316 17.32 0.17 -9.00
C ALA A 316 16.18 -0.85 -9.19
N VAL A 317 16.33 -2.01 -8.57
CA VAL A 317 15.39 -3.13 -8.61
C VAL A 317 14.81 -3.38 -7.23
N ARG A 318 13.51 -3.62 -7.21
CA ARG A 318 12.78 -4.15 -6.07
C ARG A 318 12.13 -5.47 -6.48
N SER A 319 12.24 -6.48 -5.64
CA SER A 319 11.61 -7.78 -5.82
C SER A 319 10.98 -8.17 -4.50
N VAL A 320 9.68 -8.46 -4.48
CA VAL A 320 8.97 -8.86 -3.25
C VAL A 320 8.14 -10.09 -3.60
N GLN A 321 8.44 -11.22 -2.97
CA GLN A 321 7.72 -12.48 -3.16
C GLN A 321 7.16 -12.94 -1.84
N ARG A 322 5.84 -13.03 -1.76
CA ARG A 322 5.17 -13.81 -0.71
C ARG A 322 5.30 -15.30 -1.02
N ILE A 323 5.83 -16.05 -0.06
CA ILE A 323 6.05 -17.49 -0.16
C ILE A 323 5.14 -18.18 0.85
N TYR A 324 4.26 -19.08 0.39
CA TYR A 324 3.43 -19.87 1.29
C TYR A 324 4.27 -20.84 2.13
N ASN A 325 4.03 -20.85 3.43
CA ASN A 325 4.82 -21.57 4.43
C ASN A 325 3.91 -22.41 5.35
N PRO A 326 3.39 -23.54 4.86
CA PRO A 326 2.39 -24.34 5.58
C PRO A 326 2.89 -24.89 6.92
N LYS A 327 4.20 -25.13 7.03
CA LYS A 327 4.86 -25.64 8.24
C LYS A 327 5.17 -24.55 9.26
N LYS A 328 4.84 -23.28 8.96
CA LYS A 328 5.01 -22.13 9.86
C LYS A 328 6.44 -21.93 10.38
N HIS A 329 7.45 -22.35 9.61
CA HIS A 329 8.85 -22.06 9.91
C HIS A 329 9.08 -20.54 9.96
N ASN A 330 9.84 -20.06 10.95
CA ASN A 330 10.13 -18.64 11.03
C ASN A 330 11.13 -18.19 9.93
N ALA A 331 11.25 -16.88 9.74
CA ALA A 331 12.15 -16.31 8.74
C ALA A 331 13.62 -16.71 8.92
N GLN A 332 14.07 -16.91 10.17
CA GLN A 332 15.42 -17.37 10.46
C GLN A 332 15.69 -18.75 9.90
N TRP A 333 14.76 -19.69 10.10
CA TRP A 333 14.86 -21.02 9.55
C TRP A 333 14.85 -20.99 8.02
N VAL A 334 13.93 -20.22 7.41
CA VAL A 334 13.82 -20.11 5.95
C VAL A 334 15.09 -19.52 5.33
N ALA A 335 15.67 -18.49 5.96
CA ALA A 335 16.92 -17.87 5.50
C ALA A 335 18.11 -18.83 5.55
N LYS A 336 18.18 -19.71 6.56
CA LYS A 336 19.21 -20.76 6.67
C LYS A 336 18.98 -21.89 5.66
N TYR A 337 17.72 -22.26 5.41
CA TYR A 337 17.37 -23.32 4.49
C TYR A 337 17.57 -22.93 3.02
N TYR A 338 17.29 -21.67 2.65
CA TYR A 338 17.39 -21.17 1.29
C TYR A 338 18.72 -21.48 0.57
N PRO A 339 19.91 -21.16 1.11
CA PRO A 339 21.18 -21.48 0.46
C PRO A 339 21.40 -23.00 0.32
N ILE A 340 21.04 -23.79 1.33
CA ILE A 340 21.16 -25.26 1.29
C ILE A 340 20.31 -25.84 0.15
N TRP A 341 19.06 -25.38 0.06
CA TRP A 341 18.16 -25.76 -1.01
C TRP A 341 18.69 -25.34 -2.38
N LEU A 342 19.22 -24.11 -2.51
CA LEU A 342 19.73 -23.59 -3.77
C LEU A 342 20.89 -24.44 -4.29
N SER A 343 21.82 -24.79 -3.39
CA SER A 343 22.94 -25.70 -3.71
C SER A 343 22.45 -27.05 -4.22
N LYS A 344 21.53 -27.69 -3.50
CA LYS A 344 20.95 -28.98 -3.88
C LYS A 344 20.21 -28.91 -5.22
N ARG A 345 19.41 -27.85 -5.43
CA ARG A 345 18.59 -27.68 -6.64
C ARG A 345 19.43 -27.57 -7.91
N PHE A 346 20.62 -26.97 -7.82
CA PHE A 346 21.53 -26.78 -8.94
C PHE A 346 22.73 -27.75 -8.89
N ALA A 347 22.58 -28.91 -8.24
CA ALA A 347 23.59 -29.97 -8.17
C ALA A 347 24.99 -29.47 -7.75
N GLY A 348 25.04 -28.48 -6.86
CA GLY A 348 26.30 -27.88 -6.39
C GLY A 348 26.95 -26.88 -7.34
N LEU A 349 26.39 -26.63 -8.54
CA LEU A 349 26.90 -25.58 -9.46
C LEU A 349 26.91 -24.21 -8.78
N ILE A 350 25.85 -23.91 -8.02
CA ILE A 350 25.82 -22.77 -7.12
C ILE A 350 26.24 -23.26 -5.74
N ASN A 351 27.42 -22.84 -5.28
CA ASN A 351 27.97 -23.25 -3.99
C ASN A 351 27.91 -22.09 -2.99
N PRO A 352 26.93 -22.05 -2.08
CA PRO A 352 26.86 -21.06 -1.03
C PRO A 352 27.79 -21.41 0.13
N LYS A 353 28.57 -20.43 0.61
CA LYS A 353 29.41 -20.53 1.80
C LYS A 353 28.96 -19.51 2.83
N PHE A 354 28.73 -19.95 4.07
CA PHE A 354 28.40 -19.09 5.19
C PHE A 354 29.47 -19.21 6.28
N ASP A 355 30.07 -18.08 6.65
CA ASP A 355 31.14 -18.02 7.67
C ASP A 355 30.65 -17.47 9.03
N GLY A 356 29.33 -17.33 9.21
CA GLY A 356 28.71 -16.70 10.38
C GLY A 356 28.27 -15.27 10.13
N SER A 357 29.02 -14.50 9.33
CA SER A 357 28.71 -13.08 9.04
C SER A 357 28.36 -12.83 7.58
N PHE A 358 28.94 -13.59 6.67
CA PHE A 358 28.79 -13.43 5.23
C PHE A 358 28.30 -14.72 4.58
N LEU A 359 27.24 -14.59 3.79
CA LEU A 359 26.73 -15.61 2.88
C LEU A 359 27.18 -15.26 1.46
N ARG A 360 28.07 -16.09 0.89
CA ARG A 360 28.66 -15.90 -0.44
C ARG A 360 28.20 -16.99 -1.39
N PHE A 361 27.70 -16.61 -2.56
CA PHE A 361 27.29 -17.55 -3.61
C PHE A 361 28.33 -17.61 -4.72
N TYR A 362 28.85 -18.81 -5.00
CA TYR A 362 29.83 -19.04 -6.06
C TYR A 362 29.23 -19.85 -7.21
N LEU A 363 29.67 -19.59 -8.44
CA LEU A 363 29.42 -20.42 -9.62
C LEU A 363 30.75 -20.65 -10.35
N LEU A 364 31.18 -21.90 -10.43
CA LEU A 364 32.48 -22.28 -11.05
C LEU A 364 33.66 -21.44 -10.53
N GLY A 365 33.71 -21.20 -9.21
CA GLY A 365 34.75 -20.38 -8.54
C GLY A 365 34.53 -18.86 -8.57
N ILE A 366 33.60 -18.35 -9.39
CA ILE A 366 33.30 -16.93 -9.48
C ILE A 366 32.27 -16.54 -8.39
N MET A 367 32.59 -15.54 -7.57
CA MET A 367 31.67 -15.02 -6.56
C MET A 367 30.56 -14.18 -7.21
N LEU A 368 29.36 -14.76 -7.31
CA LEU A 368 28.19 -14.11 -7.89
C LEU A 368 27.64 -12.99 -7.02
N LEU A 369 27.48 -13.28 -5.72
CA LEU A 369 26.83 -12.39 -4.76
C LEU A 369 27.42 -12.59 -3.37
N GLU A 370 27.63 -11.49 -2.64
CA GLU A 370 28.01 -11.50 -1.24
C GLU A 370 26.96 -10.75 -0.40
N LEU A 371 26.48 -11.43 0.64
CA LEU A 371 25.44 -10.97 1.55
C LEU A 371 25.99 -10.92 2.97
N ARG A 372 26.00 -9.75 3.60
CA ARG A 372 26.41 -9.59 5.01
C ARG A 372 25.18 -9.64 5.91
N LEU A 373 25.11 -10.59 6.82
CA LEU A 373 24.07 -10.67 7.85
C LEU A 373 24.19 -9.45 8.78
N ILE A 374 23.05 -8.84 9.09
CA ILE A 374 22.95 -7.71 10.01
C ILE A 374 22.30 -8.21 11.29
N GLU A 375 23.11 -8.71 12.21
CA GLU A 375 22.65 -9.42 13.41
C GLU A 375 21.81 -8.53 14.34
N ASP A 376 22.26 -7.30 14.57
CA ASP A 376 21.60 -6.28 15.41
C ASP A 376 20.19 -5.90 14.92
N ARG A 377 19.88 -6.17 13.64
CA ARG A 377 18.57 -5.90 13.03
C ARG A 377 17.89 -7.17 12.49
N SER A 378 18.39 -8.33 12.89
CA SER A 378 17.81 -9.63 12.59
C SER A 378 17.16 -10.21 13.85
N THR A 379 16.01 -10.85 13.66
CA THR A 379 15.20 -11.50 14.69
C THR A 379 14.72 -12.86 14.16
N PRO A 380 14.19 -13.76 15.00
CA PRO A 380 13.64 -15.03 14.50
C PRO A 380 12.60 -14.85 13.36
N ASN A 381 11.85 -13.74 13.39
CA ASN A 381 10.80 -13.43 12.42
C ASN A 381 11.25 -12.49 11.29
N ARG A 382 12.53 -12.09 11.25
CA ARG A 382 13.10 -11.27 10.18
C ARG A 382 14.60 -11.46 10.08
N GLN A 383 15.12 -11.85 8.93
CA GLN A 383 16.56 -11.90 8.67
C GLN A 383 16.94 -10.86 7.63
N LEU A 384 17.93 -10.02 7.94
CA LEU A 384 18.36 -8.92 7.07
C LEU A 384 19.79 -9.15 6.60
N PHE A 385 20.00 -9.04 5.29
CA PHE A 385 21.31 -9.16 4.66
C PHE A 385 21.60 -7.96 3.77
N TYR A 386 22.73 -7.30 3.96
CA TYR A 386 23.21 -6.27 3.04
C TYR A 386 23.94 -6.89 1.85
N ILE A 387 23.58 -6.43 0.65
CA ILE A 387 24.22 -6.86 -0.60
C ILE A 387 25.52 -6.06 -0.74
N THR A 388 26.63 -6.68 -0.37
CA THR A 388 27.93 -6.00 -0.20
C THR A 388 28.92 -6.32 -1.32
N GLY A 389 28.64 -7.30 -2.17
CA GLY A 389 29.59 -7.69 -3.22
C GLY A 389 29.07 -8.69 -4.25
N GLY A 390 30.02 -9.22 -5.04
CA GLY A 390 29.82 -10.18 -6.11
C GLY A 390 29.75 -9.55 -7.51
N VAL A 391 30.03 -10.36 -8.54
CA VAL A 391 30.08 -9.89 -9.94
C VAL A 391 28.73 -9.45 -10.48
N LEU A 392 27.61 -9.86 -9.86
CA LEU A 392 26.27 -9.46 -10.28
C LEU A 392 25.88 -8.05 -9.80
N THR A 393 26.57 -7.54 -8.78
CA THR A 393 26.23 -6.30 -8.07
C THR A 393 27.03 -5.12 -8.59
N LYS A 394 26.36 -4.04 -9.01
CA LYS A 394 27.02 -2.78 -9.37
C LYS A 394 27.28 -1.90 -8.14
N ARG A 395 26.27 -1.79 -7.27
CA ARG A 395 26.27 -0.89 -6.10
C ARG A 395 26.20 -1.70 -4.81
N LYS A 396 27.06 -1.38 -3.84
CA LYS A 396 27.34 -2.22 -2.65
C LYS A 396 26.93 -1.60 -1.31
N ASP A 397 26.40 -0.38 -1.31
CA ASP A 397 26.14 0.43 -0.11
C ASP A 397 24.65 0.47 0.29
N LEU A 398 23.73 0.34 -0.67
CA LEU A 398 22.29 0.54 -0.43
C LEU A 398 21.42 -0.70 -0.59
N GLY A 399 21.87 -1.77 -1.26
CA GLY A 399 21.03 -2.93 -1.55
C GLY A 399 20.88 -3.88 -0.36
N TRP A 400 19.70 -4.43 -0.12
CA TRP A 400 19.49 -5.48 0.89
C TRP A 400 18.52 -6.57 0.44
N LEU A 401 18.72 -7.77 1.00
CA LEU A 401 17.80 -8.89 0.96
C LEU A 401 17.22 -9.07 2.37
N GLU A 402 15.93 -9.34 2.47
CA GLU A 402 15.33 -9.77 3.73
C GLU A 402 14.39 -10.96 3.55
N PHE A 403 14.37 -11.84 4.55
CA PHE A 403 13.32 -12.81 4.76
C PHE A 403 12.49 -12.36 5.96
N ARG A 404 11.17 -12.40 5.84
CA ARG A 404 10.27 -11.88 6.87
C ARG A 404 9.04 -12.74 7.04
N SER A 405 8.81 -13.18 8.28
CA SER A 405 7.59 -13.85 8.68
C SER A 405 6.44 -12.84 8.75
N ILE A 406 5.30 -13.22 8.18
CA ILE A 406 4.05 -12.44 8.23
C ILE A 406 2.89 -13.38 8.56
N LEU A 407 1.77 -12.83 9.04
CA LEU A 407 0.55 -13.58 9.37
C LEU A 407 0.83 -14.85 10.20
N LYS A 408 1.50 -14.69 11.35
CA LYS A 408 1.86 -15.82 12.26
C LYS A 408 2.63 -16.96 11.57
N ASN A 409 3.61 -16.59 10.73
CA ASN A 409 4.46 -17.48 9.93
C ASN A 409 3.74 -18.26 8.82
N GLU A 410 2.47 -18.01 8.52
CA GLU A 410 1.78 -18.67 7.39
C GLU A 410 2.41 -18.35 6.05
N TYR A 411 3.06 -17.19 5.96
CA TYR A 411 3.84 -16.79 4.81
C TYR A 411 5.18 -16.21 5.23
N VAL A 412 6.15 -16.30 4.33
CA VAL A 412 7.43 -15.60 4.42
C VAL A 412 7.58 -14.71 3.19
N ILE A 413 7.85 -13.43 3.40
CA ILE A 413 8.26 -12.52 2.34
C ILE A 413 9.76 -12.68 2.12
N ALA A 414 10.18 -12.99 0.90
CA ALA A 414 11.54 -12.78 0.43
C ALA A 414 11.56 -11.47 -0.37
N ALA A 415 12.33 -10.49 0.08
CA ALA A 415 12.36 -9.17 -0.56
C ALA A 415 13.77 -8.67 -0.81
N ILE A 416 14.03 -8.24 -2.04
CA ILE A 416 15.23 -7.51 -2.46
C ILE A 416 14.84 -6.06 -2.67
N HIS A 417 15.62 -5.15 -2.09
CA HIS A 417 15.39 -3.72 -2.21
C HIS A 417 16.66 -3.00 -2.64
N GLU A 418 16.50 -1.91 -3.39
CA GLU A 418 17.57 -1.01 -3.80
C GLU A 418 18.78 -1.70 -4.49
N TYR A 419 18.56 -2.89 -5.06
CA TYR A 419 19.58 -3.65 -5.76
C TYR A 419 19.84 -3.05 -7.13
N VAL A 420 21.13 -2.84 -7.47
CA VAL A 420 21.54 -2.34 -8.78
C VAL A 420 22.38 -3.41 -9.48
N PRO A 421 21.87 -4.02 -10.56
CA PRO A 421 22.60 -5.05 -11.28
C PRO A 421 23.77 -4.47 -12.08
N LYS A 422 24.84 -5.26 -12.21
CA LYS A 422 26.01 -4.92 -13.04
C LYS A 422 25.72 -5.04 -14.54
N LEU A 423 24.84 -5.97 -14.93
CA LEU A 423 24.48 -6.17 -16.34
C LEU A 423 23.76 -4.94 -16.93
N PRO A 424 23.91 -4.72 -18.26
CA PRO A 424 23.05 -3.80 -18.99
C PRO A 424 21.56 -4.08 -18.73
N TRP A 425 20.77 -3.01 -18.61
CA TRP A 425 19.39 -3.09 -18.12
C TRP A 425 18.49 -4.07 -18.89
N THR A 426 18.57 -4.05 -20.22
CA THR A 426 17.78 -4.94 -21.09
C THR A 426 18.15 -6.39 -20.86
N ILE A 427 19.44 -6.71 -20.83
CA ILE A 427 19.95 -8.06 -20.56
C ILE A 427 19.48 -8.52 -19.18
N TYR A 428 19.68 -7.71 -18.14
CA TYR A 428 19.23 -8.03 -16.78
C TYR A 428 17.74 -8.36 -16.72
N ARG A 429 16.90 -7.51 -17.32
CA ARG A 429 15.43 -7.63 -17.30
C ARG A 429 14.95 -8.94 -17.94
N PHE A 430 15.58 -9.38 -19.02
CA PHE A 430 15.18 -10.60 -19.73
C PHE A 430 15.90 -11.87 -19.26
N THR A 431 16.95 -11.75 -18.43
CA THR A 431 17.73 -12.88 -17.91
C THR A 431 17.62 -13.02 -16.39
N GLN A 432 18.49 -12.34 -15.62
CA GLN A 432 18.58 -12.46 -14.16
C GLN A 432 17.26 -12.20 -13.44
N ALA A 433 16.51 -11.18 -13.85
CA ALA A 433 15.22 -10.87 -13.24
C ALA A 433 14.19 -12.00 -13.41
N LYS A 434 14.17 -12.66 -14.58
CA LYS A 434 13.29 -13.81 -14.85
C LYS A 434 13.77 -15.06 -14.12
N LEU A 435 15.08 -15.30 -14.11
CA LEU A 435 15.69 -16.40 -13.38
C LEU A 435 15.44 -16.30 -11.88
N HIS A 436 15.57 -15.10 -11.29
CA HIS A 436 15.28 -14.86 -9.88
C HIS A 436 13.83 -15.25 -9.52
N LEU A 437 12.84 -14.81 -10.30
CA LEU A 437 11.44 -15.20 -10.09
C LEU A 437 11.23 -16.71 -10.23
N TYR A 438 11.88 -17.35 -11.21
CA TYR A 438 11.83 -18.80 -11.35
C TYR A 438 12.39 -19.51 -10.12
N VAL A 439 13.54 -19.06 -9.62
CA VAL A 439 14.18 -19.61 -8.41
C VAL A 439 13.26 -19.45 -7.20
N MET A 440 12.68 -18.26 -6.98
CA MET A 440 11.74 -18.02 -5.87
C MET A 440 10.51 -18.93 -5.95
N LYS A 441 9.92 -19.10 -7.14
CA LYS A 441 8.78 -20.01 -7.33
C LYS A 441 9.14 -21.48 -7.09
N LYS A 442 10.35 -21.90 -7.45
CA LYS A 442 10.83 -23.26 -7.15
C LYS A 442 11.13 -23.44 -5.67
N PHE A 443 11.63 -22.40 -5.00
CA PHE A 443 11.88 -22.42 -3.57
C PHE A 443 10.58 -22.53 -2.78
N GLU A 444 9.56 -21.76 -3.15
CA GLU A 444 8.21 -21.88 -2.59
C GLU A 444 7.68 -23.32 -2.67
N ARG A 445 7.75 -23.95 -3.85
CA ARG A 445 7.33 -25.36 -4.01
C ARG A 445 8.13 -26.32 -3.14
N ALA A 446 9.39 -26.03 -2.87
CA ALA A 446 10.22 -26.86 -2.01
C ALA A 446 9.85 -26.70 -0.55
N LEU A 447 9.56 -25.48 -0.09
CA LEU A 447 9.04 -25.21 1.25
C LEU A 447 7.69 -25.90 1.48
N GLN A 448 6.80 -25.88 0.50
CA GLN A 448 5.50 -26.57 0.57
C GLN A 448 5.62 -28.10 0.70
N ARG A 449 6.70 -28.68 0.18
CA ARG A 449 6.98 -30.13 0.20
C ARG A 449 7.94 -30.55 1.32
N PHE A 450 8.46 -29.59 2.07
CA PHE A 450 9.39 -29.87 3.15
C PHE A 450 8.59 -30.54 4.28
N ASN A 451 8.86 -31.83 4.52
CA ASN A 451 8.13 -32.64 5.48
C ASN A 451 8.56 -32.37 6.91
#